data_AF-A0A923TV45-F1
#
_entry.id   AF-A0A923TV45-F1
#
_cell.length_a   1.000
_cell.length_b   1.000
_cell.length_c   1.000
_cell.angle_alpha   90.00
_cell.angle_beta   90.00
_cell.angle_gamma   90.00
#
_symmetry.space_group_name_H-M   'P 1'
#
loop_
_entity.id
_entity.type
_entity.pdbx_description
1 polymer ?
#
loop_
_entity_poly.entity_id
_entity_poly.type
_entity_poly.pdbx_seq_one_letter_code
_entity_poly.pdbx_strand_id
1 'polypeptide(L)'
;MKYISDKRRLSTLRSTGLLDSPAEAIYDKLTKMTTELLNVPVALVSLVDGDRQFFKSAQGLPGPWSSKSETPLKHSFCKHVVEDRSPLVVKDASKS
;
A
#
# COMPACT_ATOMS: atom_id res chain seq x y z
N MET A 1 -10.49 13.89 5.31
CA MET A 1 -9.60 13.69 4.14
C MET A 1 -8.79 14.94 3.83
N LYS A 2 -8.06 15.43 4.84
CA LYS A 2 -7.14 16.57 4.73
C LYS A 2 -5.73 16.10 4.39
N TYR A 3 -5.32 14.93 4.87
CA TYR A 3 -3.94 14.46 4.74
C TYR A 3 -3.71 13.72 3.41
N ILE A 4 -4.72 13.00 2.92
CA ILE A 4 -4.64 12.34 1.60
C ILE A 4 -4.40 13.33 0.47
N SER A 5 -5.10 14.46 0.46
CA SER A 5 -4.97 15.51 -0.57
C SER A 5 -3.90 16.57 -0.24
N ASP A 6 -3.14 16.38 0.84
CA ASP A 6 -2.11 17.33 1.25
C ASP A 6 -1.01 17.44 0.18
N LYS A 7 -0.89 18.64 -0.40
CA LYS A 7 0.05 18.91 -1.50
C LYS A 7 1.51 18.70 -1.09
N ARG A 8 1.87 19.01 0.15
CA ARG A 8 3.23 18.85 0.65
C ARG A 8 3.59 17.38 0.78
N ARG A 9 2.68 16.58 1.33
CA ARG A 9 2.81 15.12 1.42
C ARG A 9 2.97 14.49 0.03
N LEU A 10 2.08 14.85 -0.90
CA LEU A 10 2.11 14.32 -2.27
C LEU A 10 3.38 14.72 -3.02
N SER A 11 3.81 15.98 -2.90
CA SER A 11 5.09 16.44 -3.47
C SER A 11 6.28 15.69 -2.87
N THR A 12 6.27 15.46 -1.56
CA THR A 12 7.33 14.70 -0.88
C THR A 12 7.36 13.25 -1.37
N LEU A 13 6.19 12.59 -1.44
CA LEU A 13 6.07 11.24 -1.97
C LEU A 13 6.65 11.13 -3.39
N ARG A 14 6.29 12.06 -4.29
CA ARG A 14 6.81 12.08 -5.67
C ARG A 14 8.33 12.29 -5.71
N SER A 15 8.87 13.14 -4.84
CA SER A 15 10.31 13.39 -4.77
C SER A 15 11.15 12.18 -4.34
N THR A 16 10.52 11.15 -3.74
CA THR A 16 11.22 9.89 -3.41
C THR A 16 11.61 9.07 -4.64
N GLY A 17 10.96 9.29 -5.79
CA GLY A 17 11.15 8.48 -6.99
C GLY A 17 10.63 7.04 -6.88
N LEU A 18 9.90 6.70 -5.81
CA LEU A 18 9.43 5.32 -5.58
C LEU A 18 8.12 4.99 -6.31
N LEU A 19 7.30 5.98 -6.65
CA LEU A 19 6.09 5.76 -7.45
C LEU A 19 6.46 5.35 -8.88
N ASP A 20 5.77 4.35 -9.43
CA ASP A 20 5.98 3.79 -10.78
C ASP A 20 7.41 3.27 -11.06
N SER A 21 8.22 3.14 -10.02
CA SER A 21 9.57 2.61 -10.14
C SER A 21 9.56 1.08 -10.21
N PRO A 22 10.60 0.45 -10.79
CA PRO A 22 10.74 -0.99 -10.81
C PRO A 22 10.72 -1.63 -9.42
N ALA A 23 10.44 -2.94 -9.38
CA ALA A 23 10.58 -3.72 -8.16
C ALA A 23 12.01 -3.64 -7.61
N GLU A 24 12.12 -3.63 -6.28
CA GLU A 24 13.38 -3.49 -5.57
C GLU A 24 13.46 -4.58 -4.49
N ALA A 25 14.54 -5.37 -4.52
CA ALA A 25 14.68 -6.58 -3.71
C ALA A 25 14.54 -6.34 -2.20
N ILE A 26 14.85 -5.13 -1.71
CA ILE A 26 14.71 -4.79 -0.30
C ILE A 26 13.25 -4.77 0.15
N TYR A 27 12.33 -4.24 -0.67
CA TYR A 27 10.90 -4.21 -0.34
C TYR A 27 10.27 -5.60 -0.48
N ASP A 28 10.71 -6.39 -1.45
CA ASP A 28 10.28 -7.79 -1.62
C ASP A 28 10.72 -8.68 -0.46
N LYS A 29 11.91 -8.44 0.07
CA LYS A 29 12.37 -9.12 1.28
C LYS A 29 11.48 -8.78 2.48
N LEU A 30 11.08 -7.51 2.64
CA LEU A 30 10.21 -7.08 3.75
C LEU A 30 8.83 -7.74 3.69
N THR A 31 8.18 -7.73 2.53
CA THR A 31 6.85 -8.35 2.37
C THR A 31 6.92 -9.86 2.55
N LYS A 32 7.94 -10.53 1.98
CA LYS A 32 8.17 -11.96 2.16
C LYS A 32 8.38 -12.33 3.64
N MET A 33 9.30 -11.64 4.32
CA MET A 33 9.52 -11.88 5.75
C MET A 33 8.26 -11.63 6.57
N THR A 34 7.45 -10.63 6.22
CA THR A 34 6.19 -10.35 6.92
C THR A 34 5.19 -11.50 6.75
N THR A 35 5.04 -12.05 5.54
CA THR A 35 4.17 -13.22 5.32
C THR A 35 4.63 -14.44 6.12
N GLU A 36 5.95 -14.69 6.17
CA GLU A 36 6.53 -15.84 6.88
C GLU A 36 6.43 -15.69 8.40
N LEU A 37 6.80 -14.53 8.95
CA LEU A 37 6.84 -14.29 10.41
C LEU A 37 5.44 -14.21 11.03
N LEU A 38 4.48 -13.64 10.32
CA LEU A 38 3.11 -13.47 10.80
C LEU A 38 2.18 -14.61 10.36
N ASN A 39 2.68 -15.55 9.54
CA ASN A 39 1.90 -16.63 8.94
C ASN A 39 0.62 -16.13 8.25
N VAL A 40 0.76 -15.08 7.42
CA VAL A 40 -0.35 -14.46 6.69
C VAL A 40 -0.19 -14.66 5.18
N PRO A 41 -1.30 -14.82 4.43
CA PRO A 41 -1.22 -15.11 3.00
C PRO A 41 -0.81 -13.91 2.14
N VAL A 42 -0.94 -12.68 2.66
CA VAL A 42 -0.69 -11.44 1.90
C VAL A 42 0.03 -10.42 2.76
N ALA A 43 1.06 -9.79 2.20
CA ALA A 43 1.69 -8.60 2.77
C ALA A 43 2.11 -7.62 1.67
N LEU A 44 1.95 -6.32 1.92
CA LEU A 44 2.13 -5.27 0.92
C LEU A 44 2.94 -4.11 1.52
N VAL A 45 3.84 -3.53 0.72
CA VAL A 45 4.34 -2.17 0.93
C VAL A 45 3.57 -1.24 -0.01
N SER A 46 2.71 -0.41 0.56
CA SER A 46 1.79 0.46 -0.20
C SER A 46 2.17 1.93 -0.05
N LEU A 47 2.28 2.63 -1.18
CA LEU A 47 2.45 4.07 -1.29
C LEU A 47 1.11 4.70 -1.71
N VAL A 48 0.62 5.67 -0.94
CA VAL A 48 -0.71 6.26 -1.14
C VAL A 48 -0.55 7.62 -1.83
N ASP A 49 -0.87 7.71 -3.13
CA ASP A 49 -0.89 8.96 -3.91
C ASP A 49 -2.23 9.70 -3.70
N GLY A 50 -2.54 10.69 -4.53
CA GLY A 50 -3.76 11.49 -4.44
C GLY A 50 -5.02 10.81 -4.98
N ASP A 51 -4.86 9.83 -5.87
CA ASP A 51 -5.93 9.15 -6.62
C ASP A 51 -5.80 7.62 -6.65
N ARG A 52 -4.60 7.08 -6.43
CA ARG A 52 -4.30 5.65 -6.36
C ARG A 52 -3.47 5.24 -5.14
N GLN A 53 -3.45 3.94 -4.90
CA GLN A 53 -2.47 3.26 -4.06
C GLN A 53 -1.54 2.46 -4.97
N PHE A 54 -0.25 2.73 -4.92
CA PHE A 54 0.79 2.00 -5.63
C PHE A 54 1.44 0.97 -4.71
N PHE A 55 1.67 -0.25 -5.20
CA PHE A 55 2.33 -1.34 -4.50
C PHE A 55 3.81 -1.34 -4.85
N LYS A 56 4.66 -0.92 -3.92
CA LYS A 56 6.11 -1.01 -4.11
C LYS A 56 6.59 -2.46 -4.01
N SER A 57 5.89 -3.26 -3.23
CA SER A 57 6.03 -4.71 -3.19
C SER A 57 4.73 -5.35 -2.72
N ALA A 58 4.41 -6.52 -3.25
CA ALA A 58 3.24 -7.29 -2.89
C ALA A 58 3.57 -8.78 -2.92
N GLN A 59 3.20 -9.51 -1.87
CA GLN A 59 3.28 -10.96 -1.80
C GLN A 59 1.89 -11.56 -1.64
N GLY A 60 1.61 -12.63 -2.38
CA GLY A 60 0.42 -13.46 -2.23
C GLY A 60 -0.91 -12.84 -2.70
N LEU A 61 -0.90 -11.70 -3.40
CA LEU A 61 -2.12 -11.14 -3.99
C LEU A 61 -2.73 -12.10 -5.02
N PRO A 62 -4.03 -12.43 -4.94
CA PRO A 62 -4.66 -13.38 -5.85
C PRO A 62 -5.13 -12.74 -7.16
N GLY A 63 -5.29 -13.58 -8.19
CA GLY A 63 -5.98 -13.23 -9.43
C GLY A 63 -5.36 -12.03 -10.15
N PRO A 64 -6.17 -11.08 -10.67
CA PRO A 64 -5.66 -9.95 -11.46
C PRO A 64 -4.84 -8.96 -10.64
N TRP A 65 -4.85 -9.06 -9.30
CA TRP A 65 -4.05 -8.21 -8.43
C TRP A 65 -2.62 -8.71 -8.29
N SER A 66 -2.32 -9.95 -8.70
CA SER A 66 -0.96 -10.50 -8.73
C SER A 66 -0.06 -9.79 -9.75
N SER A 67 -0.64 -9.28 -10.84
CA SER A 67 0.07 -8.60 -11.93
C SER A 67 -0.12 -7.08 -11.93
N LYS A 68 -1.02 -6.55 -11.09
CA LYS A 68 -1.24 -5.11 -10.96
C LYS A 68 -0.39 -4.53 -9.84
N SER A 69 0.29 -3.44 -10.14
CA SER A 69 1.10 -2.69 -9.16
C SER A 69 0.31 -1.57 -8.48
N GLU A 70 -1.00 -1.47 -8.69
CA GLU A 70 -1.81 -0.40 -8.08
C GLU A 70 -3.30 -0.72 -7.99
N THR A 71 -3.99 0.06 -7.15
CA THR A 71 -5.45 0.10 -7.04
C THR A 71 -5.96 1.54 -6.94
N PRO A 72 -7.17 1.85 -7.42
CA PRO A 72 -7.81 3.13 -7.14
C PRO A 72 -7.99 3.35 -5.62
N LEU A 73 -7.81 4.59 -5.13
CA LEU A 73 -7.95 4.90 -3.70
C LEU A 73 -9.31 4.52 -3.11
N LYS A 74 -10.38 4.50 -3.92
CA LYS A 74 -11.71 4.06 -3.44
C LYS A 74 -11.69 2.65 -2.83
N HIS A 75 -10.76 1.78 -3.26
CA HIS A 75 -10.60 0.41 -2.76
C HIS A 75 -9.48 0.25 -1.71
N SER A 76 -8.79 1.33 -1.35
CA SER A 76 -7.64 1.28 -0.43
C SER A 76 -8.07 1.39 1.04
N PHE A 77 -7.68 0.42 1.86
CA PHE A 77 -7.68 0.57 3.32
C PHE A 77 -6.52 1.46 3.82
N CYS A 78 -5.36 1.45 3.15
CA CYS A 78 -4.18 2.22 3.57
C CYS A 78 -4.42 3.74 3.56
N LYS A 79 -5.40 4.25 2.78
CA LYS A 79 -5.80 5.66 2.84
C LYS A 79 -6.25 6.09 4.24
N HIS A 80 -6.89 5.19 5.00
CA HIS A 80 -7.33 5.49 6.36
C HIS A 80 -6.13 5.60 7.30
N VAL A 81 -5.13 4.73 7.15
CA VAL A 81 -3.87 4.80 7.92
C VAL A 81 -3.12 6.11 7.65
N VAL A 82 -3.09 6.58 6.39
CA VAL A 82 -2.44 7.86 6.04
C VAL A 82 -3.23 9.06 6.56
N GLU A 83 -4.56 9.01 6.50
CA GLU A 83 -5.42 10.07 6.98
C GLU A 83 -5.39 10.22 8.50
N ASP A 84 -5.52 9.10 9.22
CA ASP A 84 -5.65 9.06 10.68
C ASP A 84 -4.28 9.01 11.38
N ARG A 85 -3.22 8.67 10.63
CA ARG A 85 -1.83 8.53 11.12
C ARG A 85 -1.70 7.56 12.29
N SER A 86 -2.53 6.52 12.29
CA SER A 86 -2.55 5.44 13.28
C SER A 86 -2.72 4.09 12.61
N PRO A 87 -2.27 2.98 13.25
CA PRO A 87 -2.57 1.64 12.77
C PRO A 87 -4.07 1.41 12.63
N LEU A 88 -4.48 0.73 11.55
CA LEU A 88 -5.86 0.31 11.32
C LEU A 88 -5.96 -1.20 11.46
N VAL A 89 -6.89 -1.66 12.30
CA VAL A 89 -7.24 -3.08 12.43
C VAL A 89 -8.69 -3.26 11.97
N VAL A 90 -8.87 -3.95 10.85
CA VAL A 90 -10.19 -4.32 10.33
C VAL A 90 -10.44 -5.78 10.69
N LYS A 91 -11.42 -6.04 11.57
CA LYS A 91 -11.74 -7.41 12.00
C LYS A 91 -12.39 -8.23 10.88
N ASP A 92 -13.18 -7.58 10.02
CA ASP A 92 -13.89 -8.21 8.90
C ASP A 92 -14.11 -7.18 7.79
N ALA A 93 -13.38 -7.33 6.68
CA ALA A 93 -13.40 -6.41 5.54
C ALA A 93 -14.63 -6.61 4.62
N SER A 94 -15.45 -7.64 4.85
CA SER A 94 -16.71 -7.82 4.09
C SER A 94 -17.84 -6.93 4.59
N LYS A 95 -17.65 -6.26 5.73
CA LYS A 95 -18.65 -5.42 6.44
C LYS A 95 -18.30 -3.93 6.46
N SER A 96 -17.27 -3.54 5.70
CA SER A 96 -16.78 -2.15 5.61
C SER A 96 -17.30 -1.41 4.38
#